data_AF-A0A7K0K0B4-F1
#
_entry.id   AF-A0A7K0K0B4-F1
#
_cell.length_a   1.000
_cell.length_b   1.000
_cell.length_c   1.000
_cell.angle_alpha   90.00
_cell.angle_beta   90.00
_cell.angle_gamma   90.00
#
_symmetry.space_group_name_H-M   'P 1'
#
loop_
_entity.id
_entity.type
_entity.pdbx_description
1 polymer ?
#
loop_
_entity_poly.entity_id
_entity_poly.type
_entity_poly.pdbx_seq_one_letter_code
_entity_poly.pdbx_strand_id
1 'polypeptide(L)'
;MTENDAPVEKTFTVAELNERINAARAQAERAGKREVAESLGFEDAEKLKAFIDQAKADRQAAETETEKKERELADREKALSEKTAQTAAAEALLLKKSALIELGATGDNLSDAVRLLDIPSDASADEVKTAAEGLKTRRPEMFNAVKTPNIPPVNTPASPDTGSKPGGLGRVYAEKYGYVKAE
;
A
#
# COMPACT_ATOMS: atom_id res chain seq x y z
N MET A 1 16.53 74.48 -75.44
CA MET A 1 17.76 73.77 -75.02
C MET A 1 17.33 72.71 -74.02
N THR A 2 17.34 71.45 -74.43
CA THR A 2 16.91 70.29 -73.63
C THR A 2 18.06 69.85 -72.73
N GLU A 3 17.85 69.92 -71.41
CA GLU A 3 18.77 69.36 -70.42
C GLU A 3 18.81 67.84 -70.53
N ASN A 4 20.04 67.32 -70.55
CA ASN A 4 20.39 65.94 -70.77
C ASN A 4 20.29 65.18 -69.44
N ASP A 5 19.33 64.26 -69.34
CA ASP A 5 19.16 63.35 -68.21
C ASP A 5 20.06 62.12 -68.45
N ALA A 6 21.20 62.05 -67.78
CA ALA A 6 22.15 60.95 -67.88
C ALA A 6 21.87 59.91 -66.79
N PRO A 7 21.73 58.60 -67.11
CA PRO A 7 21.43 57.57 -66.12
C PRO A 7 22.66 57.28 -65.26
N VAL A 8 22.52 57.46 -63.94
CA VAL A 8 23.55 57.13 -62.94
C VAL A 8 23.58 55.61 -62.76
N GLU A 9 24.60 54.94 -63.28
CA GLU A 9 24.85 53.51 -63.03
C GLU A 9 25.31 53.29 -61.57
N LYS A 10 24.44 52.69 -60.75
CA LYS A 10 24.78 52.29 -59.38
C LYS A 10 25.51 50.95 -59.38
N THR A 11 26.81 50.95 -59.08
CA THR A 11 27.60 49.74 -58.87
C THR A 11 27.51 49.31 -57.38
N PHE A 12 27.20 48.04 -57.12
CA PHE A 12 27.11 47.48 -55.77
C PHE A 12 28.35 46.65 -55.46
N THR A 13 28.86 46.75 -54.22
CA THR A 13 29.93 45.86 -53.75
C THR A 13 29.40 44.47 -53.40
N VAL A 14 30.25 43.45 -53.45
CA VAL A 14 29.88 42.06 -53.09
C VAL A 14 29.39 41.96 -51.63
N ALA A 15 29.91 42.80 -50.74
CA ALA A 15 29.47 42.87 -49.34
C ALA A 15 28.03 43.40 -49.21
N GLU A 16 27.70 44.50 -49.90
CA GLU A 16 26.34 45.06 -49.92
C GLU A 16 25.34 44.10 -50.60
N LEU A 17 25.78 43.35 -51.61
CA LEU A 17 24.98 42.32 -52.24
C LEU A 17 24.62 41.19 -51.26
N ASN A 18 25.60 40.72 -50.47
CA ASN A 18 25.37 39.69 -49.45
C ASN A 18 24.43 40.16 -48.34
N GLU A 19 24.58 41.41 -47.89
CA GLU A 19 23.70 41.98 -46.86
C GLU A 19 22.25 42.09 -47.36
N ARG A 20 22.04 42.52 -48.61
CA ARG A 20 20.72 42.52 -49.24
C ARG A 20 20.13 41.13 -49.43
N ILE A 21 20.94 40.15 -49.82
CA ILE A 21 20.49 38.75 -49.95
C ILE A 21 20.03 38.24 -48.57
N ASN A 22 20.79 38.49 -47.51
CA ASN A 22 20.42 38.07 -46.16
C ASN A 22 19.15 38.77 -45.66
N ALA A 23 19.03 40.08 -45.92
CA ALA A 23 17.82 40.83 -45.59
C ALA A 23 16.59 40.32 -46.35
N ALA A 24 16.72 40.04 -47.65
CA ALA A 24 15.65 39.47 -48.48
C ALA A 24 15.26 38.07 -47.99
N ARG A 25 16.23 37.24 -47.59
CA ARG A 25 15.98 35.91 -47.02
C ARG A 25 15.23 36.00 -45.70
N ALA A 26 15.64 36.90 -44.80
CA ALA A 26 14.96 37.14 -43.53
C ALA A 26 13.52 37.67 -43.72
N GLN A 27 13.28 38.50 -44.74
CA GLN A 27 11.93 38.94 -45.10
C GLN A 27 11.08 37.80 -45.65
N ALA A 28 11.63 36.96 -46.53
CA ALA A 28 10.95 35.79 -47.07
C ALA A 28 10.58 34.78 -45.96
N GLU A 29 11.48 34.52 -45.01
CA GLU A 29 11.19 33.65 -43.86
C GLU A 29 10.08 34.20 -42.96
N ARG A 30 10.05 35.51 -42.73
CA ARG A 30 8.97 36.15 -41.95
C ARG A 30 7.64 36.11 -42.70
N ALA A 31 7.66 36.36 -44.01
CA ALA A 31 6.47 36.27 -44.85
C ALA A 31 5.90 34.83 -44.84
N GLY A 32 6.75 33.82 -45.04
CA GLY A 32 6.32 32.42 -45.02
C GLY A 32 5.76 31.98 -43.65
N LYS A 33 6.38 32.41 -42.54
CA LYS A 33 5.83 32.15 -41.20
C LYS A 33 4.47 32.81 -40.97
N ARG A 34 4.25 34.00 -41.54
CA ARG A 34 2.98 34.73 -41.44
C ARG A 34 1.89 34.05 -42.28
N GLU A 35 2.22 33.64 -43.51
CA GLU A 35 1.31 32.91 -44.40
C GLU A 35 0.88 31.57 -43.78
N VAL A 36 1.81 30.83 -43.16
CA VAL A 36 1.49 29.61 -42.41
C VAL A 36 0.59 29.90 -41.21
N ALA A 37 0.85 30.97 -40.46
CA ALA A 37 -0.01 31.36 -39.35
C ALA A 37 -1.42 31.74 -39.82
N GLU A 38 -1.53 32.57 -40.85
CA GLU A 38 -2.81 33.03 -41.42
C GLU A 38 -3.61 31.87 -42.03
N SER A 39 -2.97 30.95 -42.76
CA SER A 39 -3.64 29.77 -43.33
C SER A 39 -4.21 28.83 -42.27
N LEU A 40 -3.62 28.80 -41.07
CA LEU A 40 -4.08 28.06 -39.91
C LEU A 40 -5.07 28.87 -39.05
N GLY A 41 -5.40 30.09 -39.44
CA GLY A 41 -6.34 30.97 -38.73
C GLY A 41 -5.74 31.75 -37.55
N PHE A 42 -4.41 31.82 -37.46
CA PHE A 42 -3.71 32.58 -36.43
C PHE A 42 -3.35 33.99 -36.93
N GLU A 43 -3.48 34.97 -36.03
CA GLU A 43 -3.19 36.39 -36.30
C GLU A 43 -1.72 36.67 -36.63
N ASP A 44 -0.81 35.89 -36.04
CA ASP A 44 0.63 35.98 -36.28
C ASP A 44 1.34 34.66 -35.92
N ALA A 45 2.60 34.57 -36.33
CA ALA A 45 3.46 33.42 -36.06
C ALA A 45 3.82 33.25 -34.58
N GLU A 46 3.70 34.29 -33.75
CA GLU A 46 3.97 34.19 -32.31
C GLU A 46 2.82 33.50 -31.58
N LYS A 47 1.56 33.79 -31.93
CA LYS A 47 0.38 33.11 -31.39
C LYS A 47 0.32 31.64 -31.79
N LEU A 48 0.71 31.32 -33.03
CA LEU A 48 0.86 29.92 -33.44
C LEU A 48 1.91 29.19 -32.58
N LYS A 49 3.05 29.83 -32.31
CA LYS A 49 4.10 29.26 -31.46
C LYS A 49 3.61 29.07 -30.02
N ALA A 50 2.99 30.09 -29.44
CA ALA A 50 2.44 30.03 -28.09
C ALA A 50 1.39 28.92 -27.94
N PHE A 51 0.52 28.75 -28.94
CA PHE A 51 -0.46 27.66 -28.96
C PHE A 51 0.20 26.28 -28.99
N ILE A 52 1.23 26.09 -29.82
CA ILE A 52 1.96 24.81 -29.89
C ILE A 52 2.68 24.52 -28.57
N ASP A 53 3.30 25.53 -27.97
CA ASP A 53 4.01 25.38 -26.70
C ASP A 53 3.03 25.04 -25.56
N GLN A 54 1.86 25.69 -25.52
CA GLN A 54 0.80 25.35 -24.57
C GLN A 54 0.26 23.94 -24.80
N ALA A 55 -0.03 23.56 -26.05
CA ALA A 55 -0.54 22.23 -26.38
C ALA A 55 0.46 21.12 -26.01
N LYS A 56 1.77 21.38 -26.12
CA LYS A 56 2.81 20.47 -25.65
C LYS A 56 2.85 20.38 -24.12
N ALA A 57 2.73 21.51 -23.44
CA ALA A 57 2.70 21.55 -21.98
C ALA A 57 1.48 20.79 -21.43
N ASP A 58 0.30 21.02 -22.01
CA ASP A 58 -0.94 20.35 -21.63
C ASP A 58 -0.87 18.83 -21.90
N ARG A 59 -0.25 18.43 -23.02
CA ARG A 59 -0.04 17.02 -23.33
C ARG A 59 0.93 16.35 -22.36
N GLN A 60 2.05 16.99 -22.03
CA GLN A 60 2.97 16.47 -21.02
C GLN A 60 2.30 16.37 -19.65
N ALA A 61 1.53 17.38 -19.25
CA ALA A 61 0.78 17.34 -18.00
C ALA A 61 -0.24 16.17 -18.00
N ALA A 62 -1.00 16.00 -19.08
CA ALA A 62 -1.94 14.90 -19.23
C ALA A 62 -1.24 13.53 -19.18
N GLU A 63 -0.11 13.37 -19.87
CA GLU A 63 0.70 12.14 -19.83
C GLU A 63 1.16 11.84 -18.39
N THR A 64 1.66 12.83 -17.64
CA THR A 64 2.07 12.65 -16.23
C THR A 64 0.90 12.32 -15.30
N GLU A 65 -0.29 12.89 -15.52
CA GLU A 65 -1.48 12.54 -14.74
C GLU A 65 -1.97 11.12 -15.04
N THR A 66 -1.89 10.69 -16.30
CA THR A 66 -2.24 9.32 -16.68
C THR A 66 -1.29 8.30 -16.05
N GLU A 67 0.02 8.55 -16.10
CA GLU A 67 1.01 7.69 -15.44
C GLU A 67 0.77 7.59 -13.93
N LYS A 68 0.40 8.70 -13.28
CA LYS A 68 0.07 8.70 -11.85
C LYS A 68 -1.16 7.84 -11.56
N LYS A 69 -2.22 7.96 -12.37
CA LYS A 69 -3.44 7.14 -12.22
C LYS A 69 -3.16 5.67 -12.46
N GLU A 70 -2.36 5.33 -13.46
CA GLU A 70 -1.96 3.95 -13.73
C GLU A 70 -1.17 3.35 -12.56
N ARG A 71 -0.24 4.12 -11.98
CA ARG A 71 0.51 3.70 -10.79
C ARG A 71 -0.42 3.49 -9.59
N GLU A 72 -1.33 4.41 -9.33
CA GLU A 72 -2.31 4.29 -8.24
C GLU A 72 -3.24 3.08 -8.43
N LEU A 73 -3.66 2.78 -9.66
CA LEU A 73 -4.45 1.59 -9.98
C LEU A 73 -3.64 0.32 -9.75
N ALA A 74 -2.40 0.26 -10.23
CA ALA A 74 -1.52 -0.88 -10.03
C ALA A 74 -1.22 -1.14 -8.54
N ASP A 75 -1.00 -0.09 -7.76
CA ASP A 75 -0.79 -0.20 -6.31
C ASP A 75 -2.06 -0.67 -5.59
N ARG A 76 -3.24 -0.21 -6.02
CA ARG A 76 -4.53 -0.66 -5.49
C ARG A 76 -4.80 -2.12 -5.83
N GLU A 77 -4.50 -2.55 -7.05
CA GLU A 77 -4.64 -3.95 -7.46
C GLU A 77 -3.72 -4.87 -6.66
N LYS A 78 -2.46 -4.46 -6.44
CA LYS A 78 -1.53 -5.19 -5.56
C LYS A 78 -2.07 -5.30 -4.14
N ALA A 79 -2.48 -4.19 -3.54
CA ALA A 79 -3.02 -4.19 -2.19
C ALA A 79 -4.28 -5.07 -2.06
N LEU A 80 -5.15 -5.08 -3.08
CA LEU A 80 -6.30 -5.97 -3.10
C LEU A 80 -5.89 -7.44 -3.25
N SER A 81 -4.93 -7.75 -4.12
CA SER A 81 -4.41 -9.13 -4.30
C SER A 81 -3.74 -9.68 -3.04
N GLU A 82 -3.00 -8.84 -2.31
CA GLU A 82 -2.39 -9.20 -1.04
C GLU A 82 -3.47 -9.45 0.01
N LYS A 83 -4.49 -8.60 0.06
CA LYS A 83 -5.60 -8.76 0.99
C LYS A 83 -6.40 -10.02 0.71
N THR A 84 -6.70 -10.34 -0.56
CA THR A 84 -7.41 -11.58 -0.91
C THR A 84 -6.59 -12.83 -0.62
N ALA A 85 -5.27 -12.79 -0.85
CA ALA A 85 -4.38 -13.88 -0.48
C ALA A 85 -4.34 -14.10 1.05
N GLN A 86 -4.29 -13.01 1.83
CA GLN A 86 -4.33 -13.08 3.29
C GLN A 86 -5.66 -13.64 3.81
N THR A 87 -6.80 -13.21 3.25
CA THR A 87 -8.10 -13.75 3.66
C THR A 87 -8.25 -15.21 3.29
N ALA A 88 -7.84 -15.61 2.07
CA ALA A 88 -7.87 -17.01 1.65
C ALA A 88 -7.00 -17.90 2.54
N ALA A 89 -5.80 -17.44 2.91
CA ALA A 89 -4.93 -18.17 3.84
C ALA A 89 -5.55 -18.28 5.25
N ALA A 90 -6.20 -17.23 5.73
CA ALA A 90 -6.91 -17.24 7.01
C ALA A 90 -8.10 -18.21 7.00
N GLU A 91 -8.89 -18.23 5.93
CA GLU A 91 -10.02 -19.14 5.74
C GLU A 91 -9.57 -20.60 5.69
N ALA A 92 -8.52 -20.91 4.92
CA ALA A 92 -7.95 -22.26 4.86
C ALA A 92 -7.45 -22.71 6.24
N LEU A 93 -6.81 -21.82 7.00
CA LEU A 93 -6.34 -22.12 8.35
C LEU A 93 -7.50 -22.33 9.34
N LEU A 94 -8.60 -21.59 9.21
CA LEU A 94 -9.81 -21.79 10.01
C LEU A 94 -10.45 -23.15 9.72
N LEU A 95 -10.55 -23.55 8.45
CA LEU A 95 -11.06 -24.86 8.03
C LEU A 95 -10.23 -26.01 8.63
N LYS A 96 -8.90 -25.89 8.59
CA LYS A 96 -7.99 -26.86 9.21
C LYS A 96 -8.22 -26.94 10.72
N LYS A 97 -8.32 -25.78 11.38
CA LYS A 97 -8.57 -25.72 12.82
C LYS A 97 -9.92 -26.31 13.21
N SER A 98 -10.99 -26.00 12.49
CA SER A 98 -12.32 -26.54 12.81
C SER A 98 -12.35 -28.07 12.73
N ALA A 99 -11.80 -28.64 11.66
CA ALA A 99 -11.71 -30.09 11.50
C ALA A 99 -10.90 -30.77 12.62
N LEU A 100 -9.80 -30.15 13.07
CA LEU A 100 -8.97 -30.68 14.15
C LEU A 100 -9.64 -30.55 15.53
N ILE A 101 -10.35 -29.44 15.78
CA ILE A 101 -11.14 -29.24 17.01
C ILE A 101 -12.26 -30.28 17.10
N GLU A 102 -12.98 -30.53 16.01
CA GLU A 102 -14.03 -31.57 15.96
C GLU A 102 -13.50 -32.96 16.31
N LEU A 103 -12.23 -33.24 16.00
CA LEU A 103 -11.57 -34.50 16.33
C LEU A 103 -11.02 -34.57 17.76
N GLY A 104 -11.03 -33.47 18.50
CA GLY A 104 -10.64 -33.37 19.92
C GLY A 104 -9.33 -32.62 20.19
N ALA A 105 -8.69 -32.03 19.19
CA ALA A 105 -7.45 -31.27 19.40
C ALA A 105 -7.75 -29.94 20.13
N THR A 106 -7.01 -29.64 21.19
CA THR A 106 -7.20 -28.44 22.03
C THR A 106 -5.88 -27.83 22.44
N GLY A 107 -5.88 -26.53 22.79
CA GLY A 107 -4.70 -25.82 23.32
C GLY A 107 -3.47 -25.93 22.42
N ASP A 108 -2.33 -26.25 23.02
CA ASP A 108 -1.04 -26.39 22.30
C ASP A 108 -1.07 -27.54 21.29
N ASN A 109 -1.79 -28.63 21.61
CA ASN A 109 -1.94 -29.77 20.71
C ASN A 109 -2.68 -29.39 19.41
N LEU A 110 -3.62 -28.43 19.46
CA LEU A 110 -4.27 -27.92 18.25
C LEU A 110 -3.28 -27.16 17.36
N SER A 111 -2.46 -26.29 17.97
CA SER A 111 -1.45 -25.53 17.24
C SER A 111 -0.44 -26.45 16.56
N ASP A 112 0.00 -27.49 17.26
CA ASP A 112 0.94 -28.47 16.73
C ASP A 112 0.30 -29.41 15.70
N ALA A 113 -0.96 -29.80 15.90
CA ALA A 113 -1.70 -30.58 14.91
C ALA A 113 -1.88 -29.82 13.59
N VAL A 114 -2.16 -28.50 13.63
CA VAL A 114 -2.23 -27.66 12.43
C VAL A 114 -0.89 -27.62 11.68
N ARG A 115 0.24 -27.58 12.40
CA ARG A 115 1.59 -27.58 11.80
C ARG A 115 1.96 -28.93 11.18
N LEU A 116 1.43 -30.03 11.72
CA LEU A 116 1.70 -31.39 11.28
C LEU A 116 0.74 -31.90 10.21
N LEU A 117 -0.32 -31.14 9.91
CA LEU A 117 -1.29 -31.49 8.88
C LEU A 117 -0.69 -31.22 7.49
N ASP A 118 -0.07 -32.25 6.93
CA ASP A 118 0.53 -32.23 5.59
C ASP A 118 -0.54 -32.34 4.50
N ILE A 119 -1.13 -31.21 4.14
CA ILE A 119 -2.11 -31.07 3.05
C ILE A 119 -1.87 -29.78 2.28
N PRO A 120 -2.16 -29.78 0.96
CA PRO A 120 -2.05 -28.58 0.15
C PRO A 120 -3.04 -27.50 0.62
N SER A 121 -2.73 -26.24 0.32
CA SER A 121 -3.49 -25.07 0.80
C SER A 121 -4.88 -24.95 0.19
N ASP A 122 -5.11 -25.57 -0.97
CA ASP A 122 -6.36 -25.63 -1.73
C ASP A 122 -7.15 -26.93 -1.49
N ALA A 123 -6.74 -27.75 -0.52
CA ALA A 123 -7.44 -28.98 -0.15
C ALA A 123 -8.90 -28.71 0.23
N SER A 124 -9.80 -29.55 -0.27
CA SER A 124 -11.22 -29.52 0.06
C SER A 124 -11.49 -29.90 1.52
N ALA A 125 -12.68 -29.58 2.02
CA ALA A 125 -13.08 -29.91 3.40
C ALA A 125 -13.00 -31.42 3.70
N ASP A 126 -13.35 -32.27 2.72
CA ASP A 126 -13.30 -33.73 2.88
C ASP A 126 -11.85 -34.25 2.94
N GLU A 127 -10.95 -33.67 2.15
CA GLU A 127 -9.51 -33.99 2.19
C GLU A 127 -8.88 -33.55 3.50
N VAL A 128 -9.23 -32.37 4.00
CA VAL A 128 -8.79 -31.85 5.31
C VAL A 128 -9.23 -32.80 6.42
N LYS A 129 -10.48 -33.26 6.38
CA LYS A 129 -11.02 -34.20 7.37
C LYS A 129 -10.30 -35.55 7.30
N THR A 130 -10.12 -36.09 6.11
CA THR A 130 -9.41 -37.37 5.90
C THR A 130 -7.97 -37.31 6.40
N ALA A 131 -7.26 -36.22 6.11
CA ALA A 131 -5.89 -36.02 6.59
C ALA A 131 -5.84 -35.85 8.11
N ALA A 132 -6.81 -35.17 8.70
CA ALA A 132 -6.92 -34.97 10.14
C ALA A 132 -7.22 -36.30 10.87
N GLU A 133 -8.06 -37.16 10.30
CA GLU A 133 -8.29 -38.53 10.78
C GLU A 133 -7.01 -39.37 10.71
N GLY A 134 -6.28 -39.31 9.59
CA GLY A 134 -4.98 -39.96 9.45
C GLY A 134 -3.95 -39.47 10.47
N LEU A 135 -3.96 -38.17 10.79
CA LEU A 135 -3.10 -37.60 11.84
C LEU A 135 -3.49 -38.13 13.22
N LYS A 136 -4.79 -38.26 13.52
CA LYS A 136 -5.29 -38.85 14.76
C LYS A 136 -4.88 -40.31 14.94
N THR A 137 -4.87 -41.10 13.86
CA THR A 137 -4.37 -42.48 13.90
C THR A 137 -2.87 -42.54 14.23
N ARG A 138 -2.07 -41.61 13.69
CA ARG A 138 -0.61 -41.57 13.92
C ARG A 138 -0.24 -40.98 15.28
N ARG A 139 -1.01 -40.02 15.78
CA ARG A 139 -0.73 -39.23 16.99
C ARG A 139 -1.97 -39.02 17.85
N PRO A 140 -2.55 -40.10 18.42
CA PRO A 140 -3.77 -40.00 19.21
C PRO A 140 -3.62 -39.10 20.45
N GLU A 141 -2.42 -38.96 20.99
CA GLU A 141 -2.08 -38.10 22.13
C GLU A 141 -2.42 -36.62 21.91
N MET A 142 -2.46 -36.15 20.66
CA MET A 142 -2.81 -34.76 20.34
C MET A 142 -4.32 -34.48 20.39
N PHE A 143 -5.14 -35.53 20.26
CA PHE A 143 -6.61 -35.44 20.17
C PHE A 143 -7.32 -35.94 21.41
N ASN A 144 -6.58 -36.55 22.34
CA ASN A 144 -7.10 -36.94 23.63
C ASN A 144 -6.94 -35.76 24.59
N ALA A 145 -8.05 -35.27 25.13
CA ALA A 145 -7.99 -34.37 26.26
C ALA A 145 -7.20 -35.05 27.37
N VAL A 146 -6.13 -34.41 27.84
CA VAL A 146 -5.53 -34.77 29.13
C VAL A 146 -6.67 -34.67 30.13
N LYS A 147 -7.19 -35.81 30.58
CA LYS A 147 -8.09 -35.86 31.74
C LYS A 147 -7.30 -35.23 32.86
N THR A 148 -7.59 -33.97 33.19
CA THR A 148 -7.13 -33.38 34.43
C THR A 148 -7.54 -34.37 35.52
N PRO A 149 -6.61 -34.91 36.31
CA PRO A 149 -6.99 -35.82 37.37
C PRO A 149 -8.02 -35.10 38.23
N ASN A 150 -9.13 -35.79 38.52
CA ASN A 150 -10.10 -35.30 39.49
C ASN A 150 -9.41 -35.37 40.86
N ILE A 151 -8.69 -34.31 41.21
CA ILE A 151 -8.07 -34.18 42.53
C ILE A 151 -9.25 -33.94 43.48
N PRO A 152 -9.58 -34.89 44.38
CA PRO A 152 -10.63 -34.64 45.36
C PRO A 152 -10.24 -33.41 46.18
N PRO A 153 -11.22 -32.57 46.60
CA PRO A 153 -10.91 -31.42 47.44
C PRO A 153 -10.18 -31.90 48.68
N VAL A 154 -8.92 -31.48 48.83
CA VAL A 154 -8.19 -31.66 50.09
C VAL A 154 -8.90 -30.79 51.10
N ASN A 155 -9.48 -31.42 52.13
CA ASN A 155 -9.88 -30.71 53.34
C ASN A 155 -8.63 -30.04 53.91
N THR A 156 -8.48 -28.75 53.62
CA THR A 156 -7.48 -27.94 54.31
C THR A 156 -7.87 -27.94 55.80
N PRO A 157 -6.93 -28.15 56.73
CA PRO A 157 -7.24 -28.07 58.14
C PRO A 157 -7.84 -26.69 58.41
N ALA A 158 -8.94 -26.66 59.16
CA ALA A 158 -9.57 -25.42 59.59
C ALA A 158 -8.48 -24.52 60.19
N SER A 159 -8.31 -23.32 59.63
CA SER A 159 -7.41 -22.34 60.22
C SER A 159 -7.84 -22.12 61.67
N PRO A 160 -6.91 -22.12 62.64
CA PRO A 160 -7.26 -21.90 64.03
C PRO A 160 -8.00 -20.57 64.15
N ASP A 161 -9.20 -20.62 64.74
CA ASP A 161 -9.96 -19.42 65.04
C ASP A 161 -9.18 -18.62 66.09
N THR A 162 -8.45 -17.61 65.63
CA THR A 162 -7.62 -16.77 66.50
C THR A 162 -8.47 -15.74 67.27
N GLY A 163 -9.81 -15.84 67.22
CA GLY A 163 -10.75 -14.95 67.91
C GLY A 163 -10.62 -13.47 67.51
N SER A 164 -9.75 -13.18 66.54
CA SER A 164 -9.37 -11.84 66.13
C SER A 164 -10.12 -11.51 64.85
N LYS A 165 -10.99 -10.51 64.90
CA LYS A 165 -11.66 -9.98 63.70
C LYS A 165 -10.60 -9.64 62.63
N PRO A 166 -10.88 -9.85 61.34
CA PRO A 166 -9.97 -9.47 60.27
C PRO A 166 -9.48 -8.03 60.45
N GLY A 167 -8.16 -7.83 60.49
CA GLY A 167 -7.53 -6.52 60.75
C GLY A 167 -7.23 -6.19 62.22
N GLY A 168 -7.71 -6.97 63.19
CA GLY A 168 -7.49 -6.72 64.63
C GLY A 168 -6.02 -6.78 65.04
N LEU A 169 -5.28 -7.80 64.57
CA LEU A 169 -3.84 -7.91 64.81
C LEU A 169 -3.07 -6.75 64.17
N GLY A 170 -3.48 -6.32 62.98
CA GLY A 170 -2.89 -5.16 62.30
C GLY A 170 -3.04 -3.88 63.13
N ARG A 171 -4.18 -3.68 63.78
CA ARG A 171 -4.43 -2.53 64.67
C ARG A 171 -3.57 -2.55 65.92
N VAL A 172 -3.44 -3.72 66.56
CA VAL A 172 -2.56 -3.92 67.74
C VAL A 172 -1.10 -3.59 67.40
N TYR A 173 -0.61 -4.04 66.25
CA TYR A 173 0.74 -3.69 65.80
C TYR A 173 0.87 -2.22 65.41
N ALA A 174 -0.15 -1.64 64.80
CA ALA A 174 -0.14 -0.23 64.42
C ALA A 174 -0.14 0.70 65.64
N GLU A 175 -0.84 0.37 66.73
CA GLU A 175 -0.74 1.06 68.01
C GLU A 175 0.63 0.87 68.67
N LYS A 176 1.14 -0.37 68.69
CA LYS A 176 2.46 -0.69 69.27
C LYS A 176 3.60 0.07 68.60
N TYR A 177 3.51 0.32 67.29
CA TYR A 177 4.51 1.05 66.52
C TYR A 177 4.15 2.52 66.25
N GLY A 178 3.09 3.03 66.88
CA GLY A 178 2.75 4.47 66.88
C GLY A 178 2.14 5.00 65.59
N TYR A 179 1.62 4.14 64.72
CA TYR A 179 0.99 4.51 63.45
C TYR A 179 -0.49 4.93 63.60
N VAL A 180 -1.10 4.73 64.77
CA VAL A 180 -2.47 5.17 65.08
C VAL A 180 -2.52 5.67 66.53
N LYS A 181 -3.18 6.80 66.78
CA LYS A 181 -3.46 7.30 68.13
C LYS A 181 -4.66 6.55 68.71
N ALA A 182 -4.52 6.01 69.92
CA ALA A 182 -5.64 5.46 70.67
C ALA A 182 -6.62 6.61 71.03
N GLU A 183 -7.89 6.44 70.66
CA GLU A 183 -9.02 7.22 71.19
C GLU A 183 -9.53 6.59 72.49
#